data_AF-A0A9W6NCK4-F1
#
_entry.id   AF-A0A9W6NCK4-F1
#
_cell.length_a   1.000
_cell.length_b   1.000
_cell.length_c   1.000
_cell.angle_alpha   90.00
_cell.angle_beta   90.00
_cell.angle_gamma   90.00
#
_symmetry.space_group_name_H-M   'P 1'
#
loop_
_entity.id
_entity.type
_entity.pdbx_description
1 polymer ?
#
loop_
_entity_poly.entity_id
_entity_poly.type
_entity_poly.pdbx_seq_one_letter_code
_entity_poly.pdbx_strand_id
1 'polypeptide(L)' 'MLGCPLTAHEKTVTDNDFDQMQGPNETAAYIEALAAELARIAAAERLHMLHYLLEMAREEAATIARRTTSAAGDPSLR' A
#
# COMPACT_ATOMS: atom_id res chain seq x y z
N MET A 1 1.45 12.81 43.85
CA MET A 1 0.77 12.29 42.64
C MET A 1 1.83 12.03 41.59
N LEU A 2 1.64 10.96 40.83
CA LEU A 2 2.64 10.18 40.12
C LEU A 2 3.33 10.96 38.98
N GLY A 3 4.65 10.84 38.92
CA GLY A 3 5.42 11.15 37.71
C GLY A 3 5.01 10.19 36.61
N CYS A 4 4.68 10.72 35.43
CA CYS A 4 4.42 9.92 34.25
C CYS A 4 5.78 9.55 33.63
N PRO A 5 6.20 8.27 33.61
CA PRO A 5 7.32 7.88 32.77
C PRO A 5 6.86 7.95 31.32
N LEU A 6 7.43 8.89 30.56
CA LEU A 6 7.37 8.90 29.10
C LEU A 6 8.20 7.73 28.58
N THR A 7 7.64 6.54 28.62
CA THR A 7 8.18 5.37 27.92
C THR A 7 7.08 4.77 27.06
N ALA A 8 6.79 5.44 25.96
CA ALA A 8 6.42 4.74 24.75
C ALA A 8 7.47 5.19 23.74
N HIS A 9 8.40 4.28 23.45
CA HIS A 9 9.30 4.38 22.31
C HIS A 9 8.37 4.62 21.12
N GLU A 10 8.25 5.86 20.67
CA GLU A 10 7.58 6.21 19.43
C GLU A 10 8.46 5.54 18.37
N LYS A 11 8.11 4.30 18.02
CA LYS A 11 8.78 3.59 16.93
C LYS A 11 8.37 4.38 15.70
N THR A 12 9.18 5.36 15.33
CA THR A 12 9.12 5.94 14.00
C THR A 12 9.27 4.77 13.06
N VAL A 13 8.16 4.34 12.45
CA VAL A 13 8.20 3.35 11.38
C VAL A 13 9.11 3.98 10.34
N THR A 14 10.33 3.48 10.27
CA THR A 14 11.29 3.97 9.29
C THR A 14 10.94 3.35 7.96
N ASP A 15 11.27 3.98 6.84
CA ASP A 15 11.07 3.40 5.50
C ASP A 15 11.66 1.98 5.38
N ASN A 16 12.67 1.65 6.20
CA ASN A 16 13.30 0.34 6.30
C ASN A 16 12.41 -0.75 6.96
N ASP A 17 11.40 -0.40 7.75
CA ASP A 17 10.46 -1.38 8.35
C ASP A 17 9.45 -1.90 7.31
N PHE A 18 9.15 -1.11 6.26
CA PHE A 18 8.27 -1.53 5.16
C PHE A 18 8.95 -2.54 4.22
N ASP A 19 10.27 -2.40 4.04
CA ASP A 19 11.05 -3.20 3.08
C ASP A 19 11.23 -4.67 3.51
N GLN A 20 11.00 -4.99 4.80
CA GLN A 20 11.20 -6.33 5.34
C GLN A 20 9.92 -7.17 5.52
N MET A 21 8.73 -6.58 5.35
CA MET A 21 7.48 -7.24 5.78
C MET A 21 6.50 -7.62 4.67
N GLN A 22 6.72 -7.22 3.41
CA GLN A 22 5.75 -7.52 2.36
C GLN A 22 6.41 -7.99 1.08
N GLY A 23 6.02 -9.18 0.61
CA GLY A 23 6.40 -9.61 -0.74
C GLY A 23 5.84 -8.63 -1.79
N PRO A 24 6.42 -8.55 -3.00
CA PRO A 24 5.98 -7.60 -4.04
C PRO A 24 4.47 -7.62 -4.32
N ASN A 25 3.80 -8.75 -4.10
CA ASN A 25 2.35 -8.90 -4.19
C ASN A 25 1.57 -8.19 -3.07
N GLU A 26 2.04 -8.31 -1.83
CA GLU A 26 1.38 -7.73 -0.65
C GLU A 26 1.50 -6.21 -0.70
N THR A 27 2.65 -5.70 -1.11
CA THR A 27 2.86 -4.27 -1.36
C THR A 27 1.94 -3.76 -2.47
N ALA A 28 1.83 -4.48 -3.60
CA ALA A 28 0.95 -4.09 -4.70
C ALA A 28 -0.53 -4.08 -4.27
N ALA A 29 -0.98 -5.10 -3.53
CA ALA A 29 -2.34 -5.15 -3.00
C ALA A 29 -2.62 -4.03 -1.97
N TYR A 30 -1.63 -3.71 -1.14
CA TYR A 30 -1.73 -2.59 -0.20
C TYR A 30 -1.86 -1.25 -0.93
N ILE A 31 -1.03 -1.01 -1.94
CA ILE A 31 -1.09 0.22 -2.75
C ILE A 31 -2.42 0.32 -3.49
N GLU A 32 -2.95 -0.79 -4.03
CA GLU A 32 -4.28 -0.82 -4.66
C GLU A 32 -5.37 -0.37 -3.69
N ALA A 33 -5.40 -0.94 -2.48
CA ALA A 33 -6.39 -0.62 -1.46
C ALA A 33 -6.28 0.85 -1.01
N LEU A 34 -5.05 1.33 -0.77
CA LEU A 34 -4.79 2.71 -0.35
C LEU A 34 -5.19 3.71 -1.43
N ALA A 35 -4.84 3.45 -2.69
CA ALA A 35 -5.19 4.31 -3.82
C ALA A 35 -6.71 4.40 -4.00
N ALA A 36 -7.44 3.29 -3.82
CA ALA A 36 -8.90 3.27 -3.90
C ALA A 36 -9.55 4.17 -2.81
N GLU A 37 -9.07 4.11 -1.57
CA GLU A 37 -9.61 4.93 -0.49
C GLU A 37 -9.34 6.42 -0.72
N LEU A 38 -8.12 6.76 -1.12
CA LEU A 38 -7.75 8.15 -1.44
C LEU A 38 -8.52 8.67 -2.66
N ALA A 39 -8.75 7.85 -3.68
CA ALA A 39 -9.53 8.22 -4.86
C ALA A 39 -10.96 8.62 -4.46
N ARG A 40 -11.59 7.82 -3.59
CA ARG A 40 -12.93 8.14 -3.05
C ARG A 40 -12.96 9.49 -2.32
N ILE A 41 -11.93 9.80 -1.53
CA ILE A 41 -11.81 11.09 -0.84
C ILE A 41 -11.60 12.23 -1.86
N ALA A 42 -10.69 12.05 -2.81
CA ALA A 42 -10.42 13.04 -3.85
C ALA A 42 -11.66 13.35 -4.71
N ALA A 43 -12.48 12.35 -5.00
CA ALA A 43 -13.76 12.52 -5.71
C ALA A 43 -14.76 13.35 -4.88
N ALA A 44 -14.88 13.07 -3.57
CA ALA A 44 -15.75 13.81 -2.66
C ALA A 44 -15.35 15.29 -2.56
N GLU A 45 -14.05 15.57 -2.54
CA GLU A 45 -13.48 16.92 -2.45
C GLU A 45 -13.32 17.61 -3.83
N ARG A 46 -13.84 17.01 -4.91
CA ARG A 46 -13.76 17.55 -6.29
C ARG A 46 -12.33 17.80 -6.77
N LEU A 47 -11.36 17.05 -6.27
CA LEU A 47 -9.95 17.10 -6.66
C LEU A 47 -9.72 16.23 -7.90
N HIS A 48 -10.26 16.66 -9.05
CA HIS A 48 -10.34 15.84 -10.26
C HIS A 48 -9.01 15.27 -10.76
N MET A 49 -7.94 16.08 -10.74
CA MET A 49 -6.61 15.62 -11.18
C MET A 49 -6.01 14.61 -10.21
N LEU A 50 -6.19 14.80 -8.90
CA LEU A 50 -5.71 13.86 -7.89
C LEU A 50 -6.48 12.55 -7.97
N HIS A 51 -7.81 12.61 -8.11
CA HIS A 51 -8.66 11.44 -8.32
C HIS A 51 -8.19 10.62 -9.54
N TYR A 52 -7.93 11.30 -10.67
CA TYR A 52 -7.42 10.64 -11.87
C TYR A 52 -6.09 9.90 -11.62
N LEU A 53 -5.12 10.57 -10.97
CA LEU A 53 -3.82 9.95 -10.67
C LEU A 53 -3.95 8.75 -9.74
N LEU A 54 -4.87 8.80 -8.78
CA LEU A 54 -5.12 7.70 -7.84
C LEU A 54 -5.81 6.51 -8.50
N GLU A 55 -6.75 6.73 -9.41
CA GLU A 55 -7.32 5.65 -10.21
C GLU A 55 -6.27 4.98 -11.10
N MET A 56 -5.41 5.78 -11.76
CA MET A 56 -4.29 5.25 -12.54
C MET A 56 -3.34 4.41 -11.68
N ALA A 57 -2.99 4.89 -10.48
CA ALA A 57 -2.11 4.16 -9.55
C ALA A 57 -2.76 2.84 -9.08
N ARG A 58 -4.06 2.86 -8.80
CA ARG A 58 -4.83 1.66 -8.41
C ARG A 58 -4.81 0.61 -9.51
N GLU A 59 -5.08 0.99 -10.75
CA GLU A 59 -5.09 0.08 -11.90
C GLU A 59 -3.72 -0.55 -12.16
N GLU A 60 -2.63 0.22 -12.01
CA GLU A 60 -1.27 -0.27 -12.16
C GLU A 60 -0.92 -1.27 -11.03
N ALA A 61 -1.23 -0.92 -9.78
CA ALA A 61 -0.99 -1.80 -8.63
C ALA A 61 -1.74 -3.13 -8.76
N ALA A 62 -3.01 -3.09 -9.18
CA ALA A 62 -3.81 -4.29 -9.43
C ALA A 62 -3.21 -5.16 -10.56
N THR A 63 -2.63 -4.52 -11.58
CA THR A 63 -1.97 -5.23 -12.69
C THR A 63 -0.69 -5.92 -12.23
N ILE A 64 0.11 -5.26 -11.38
CA ILE A 64 1.31 -5.85 -10.79
C ILE A 64 0.92 -7.06 -9.92
N ALA A 65 -0.04 -6.92 -9.01
CA ALA A 65 -0.49 -8.01 -8.13
C ALA A 65 -0.96 -9.25 -8.91
N ARG A 66 -1.68 -9.05 -10.03
CA ARG A 66 -2.10 -10.15 -10.93
C ARG A 66 -0.94 -10.84 -11.64
N ARG A 67 0.07 -10.08 -12.09
CA ARG A 67 1.24 -10.65 -12.79
C ARG A 67 2.08 -11.52 -11.87
N THR A 68 2.34 -11.09 -10.64
CA THR A 68 3.17 -11.87 -9.71
C THR A 68 2.42 -13.07 -9.13
N THR A 69 1.10 -13.02 -8.95
CA THR A 69 0.31 -14.22 -8.61
C THR A 69 0.30 -15.26 -9.74
N SER A 70 0.21 -14.83 -11.00
CA SER A 70 0.32 -15.74 -12.16
C SER A 70 1.71 -16.40 -12.27
N ALA A 71 2.79 -15.68 -11.95
CA ALA A 71 4.15 -16.22 -12.00
C ALA A 71 4.44 -17.24 -10.88
N ALA A 72 3.81 -17.09 -9.71
CA ALA A 72 3.96 -18.03 -8.59
C ALA A 72 3.14 -19.33 -8.77
N GLY A 73 2.16 -19.33 -9.67
CA GLY A 73 1.24 -20.44 -9.92
C GLY A 73 1.66 -21.38 -11.06
N ASP A 74 2.80 -21.17 -11.72
CA ASP A 74 3.30 -22.07 -12.77
C ASP A 74 4.22 -23.17 -12.18
N PRO A 75 3.73 -24.41 -12.00
CA PRO A 75 4.53 -25.51 -11.49
C PRO A 75 5.57 -26.03 -12.50
N SER A 76 5.59 -25.53 -13.73
CA SER A 76 6.47 -26.00 -14.81
C SER A 76 7.92 -25.51 -14.70
N LEU A 77 8.23 -24.66 -13.72
CA LEU A 77 9.55 -24.05 -13.48
C LEU A 77 10.28 -24.62 -12.25
N ARG A 78 9.84 -25.76 -11.71
CA ARG A 78 10.54 -26.50 -10.64
C ARG A 78 11.18 -27.78 -11.16
#